data_AF-A0A4Y9ZER2-F1
#
_entry.id   AF-A0A4Y9ZER2-F1
#
_cell.length_a   1.000
_cell.length_b   1.000
_cell.length_c   1.000
_cell.angle_alpha   90.00
_cell.angle_beta   90.00
_cell.angle_gamma   90.00
#
_symmetry.space_group_name_H-M   'P 1'
#
loop_
_entity.id
_entity.type
_entity.pdbx_description
1 polymer ?
#
loop_
_entity_poly.entity_id
_entity_poly.type
_entity_poly.pdbx_seq_one_letter_code
_entity_poly.pdbx_strand_id
1 'polypeptide(L)'
;MPQTFEDLTVEKEVAVRRRIAKEFNKRRDDFADLRSYNDYLEEIEDITFNLINDIDIPQTEARIAAYHKENAALIELNQQREAAYVLALKEQEDAERK
;
A
#
# COMPACT_ATOMS: atom_id res chain seq x y z
N MET A 1 3.61 -18.07 -6.72
CA MET A 1 2.66 -18.75 -5.81
C MET A 1 2.47 -17.86 -4.59
N PRO A 2 1.26 -17.71 -4.04
CA PRO A 2 1.09 -17.00 -2.77
C PRO A 2 1.95 -17.70 -1.71
N GLN A 3 2.65 -16.91 -0.88
CA GLN A 3 3.36 -17.44 0.28
C GLN A 3 2.30 -17.98 1.25
N THR A 4 2.26 -19.28 1.45
CA THR A 4 1.46 -19.91 2.50
C THR A 4 2.22 -19.80 3.81
N PHE A 5 1.57 -19.23 4.83
CA PHE A 5 2.10 -19.17 6.20
C PHE A 5 1.44 -20.26 7.04
N GLU A 6 2.14 -20.78 8.05
CA GLU A 6 1.55 -21.73 9.00
C GLU A 6 0.55 -21.07 9.95
N ASP A 7 0.67 -19.75 10.15
CA ASP A 7 -0.21 -18.93 10.97
C ASP A 7 -1.19 -18.12 10.12
N LEU A 8 -2.48 -18.43 10.25
CA LEU A 8 -3.58 -17.73 9.58
C LEU A 8 -3.66 -16.24 9.95
N THR A 9 -3.18 -15.88 11.14
CA THR A 9 -3.12 -14.49 11.61
C THR A 9 -2.11 -13.70 10.79
N VAL A 10 -0.93 -14.27 10.57
CA VAL A 10 0.12 -13.68 9.72
C VAL A 10 -0.37 -13.58 8.29
N GLU A 11 -1.10 -14.58 7.78
CA GLU A 11 -1.66 -14.53 6.43
C GLU A 11 -2.68 -13.39 6.28
N LYS A 12 -3.58 -13.21 7.26
CA LYS A 12 -4.51 -12.07 7.31
C LYS A 12 -3.75 -10.74 7.31
N GLU A 13 -2.75 -10.62 8.17
CA GLU A 13 -1.94 -9.41 8.32
C GLU A 13 -1.25 -9.03 7.02
N VAL A 14 -0.62 -10.00 6.35
CA VAL A 14 0.04 -9.83 5.05
C VAL A 14 -0.97 -9.44 3.97
N ALA A 15 -2.14 -10.08 3.95
CA ALA A 15 -3.19 -9.77 2.98
C ALA A 15 -3.70 -8.32 3.16
N VAL A 16 -3.96 -7.90 4.40
CA VAL A 16 -4.39 -6.53 4.74
C VAL A 16 -3.33 -5.51 4.34
N ARG A 17 -2.06 -5.71 4.75
CA ARG A 17 -0.99 -4.77 4.40
C ARG A 17 -0.79 -4.64 2.90
N ARG A 18 -0.85 -5.75 2.15
CA ARG A 18 -0.76 -5.71 0.68
C ARG A 18 -1.91 -4.94 0.05
N ARG A 19 -3.13 -5.05 0.60
CA ARG A 19 -4.28 -4.30 0.14
C ARG A 19 -4.10 -2.81 0.41
N ILE A 20 -3.77 -2.43 1.65
CA ILE A 20 -3.61 -1.03 2.05
C ILE A 20 -2.46 -0.36 1.30
N ALA A 21 -1.33 -1.04 1.09
CA ALA A 21 -0.21 -0.49 0.32
C ALA A 21 -0.56 -0.15 -1.15
N LYS A 22 -1.57 -0.82 -1.74
CA LYS A 22 -2.03 -0.51 -3.10
C LYS A 22 -2.91 0.72 -3.16
N GLU A 23 -3.72 0.94 -2.12
CA GLU A 23 -4.62 2.09 -1.99
C GLU A 23 -3.85 3.33 -1.54
N PHE A 24 -2.97 3.18 -0.55
CA PHE A 24 -2.24 4.26 0.10
C PHE A 24 -0.79 4.31 -0.39
N ASN A 25 -0.62 4.61 -1.68
CA ASN A 25 0.68 4.51 -2.36
C ASN A 25 1.45 5.84 -2.55
N LYS A 26 1.11 6.88 -1.78
CA LYS A 26 1.88 8.14 -1.77
C LYS A 26 3.25 7.94 -1.14
N ARG A 27 4.26 8.60 -1.70
CA ARG A 27 5.66 8.58 -1.24
C ARG A 27 6.01 9.87 -0.52
N ARG A 28 7.14 9.89 0.18
CA ARG A 28 7.63 11.09 0.89
C ARG A 28 7.64 12.34 0.03
N ASP A 29 7.99 12.20 -1.24
CA ASP A 29 8.10 13.30 -2.22
C ASP A 29 6.75 13.89 -2.63
N ASP A 30 5.64 13.20 -2.35
CA ASP A 30 4.28 13.70 -2.58
C ASP A 30 3.82 14.68 -1.48
N PHE A 31 4.63 14.91 -0.44
CA PHE A 31 4.30 15.75 0.71
C PHE A 31 5.27 16.92 0.87
N ALA A 32 4.72 18.10 1.17
CA ALA A 32 5.49 19.34 1.35
C ALA A 32 6.50 19.25 2.50
N ASP A 33 6.17 18.52 3.57
CA ASP A 33 6.98 18.42 4.77
C ASP A 33 6.90 17.03 5.41
N LEU A 34 7.81 16.78 6.34
CA LEU A 34 7.94 15.48 7.01
C LEU A 34 6.76 15.21 7.94
N ARG A 35 6.15 16.26 8.49
CA ARG A 35 5.05 16.11 9.43
C ARG A 35 3.82 15.55 8.73
N SER A 36 3.46 16.16 7.60
CA SER A 36 2.35 15.71 6.75
C SER A 36 2.54 14.27 6.26
N TYR A 37 3.78 13.88 5.93
CA TYR A 37 4.07 12.50 5.57
C TYR A 37 3.92 11.55 6.76
N ASN A 38 4.41 11.92 7.94
CA ASN A 38 4.27 11.09 9.15
C ASN A 38 2.82 10.95 9.59
N ASP A 39 2.03 12.02 9.55
CA ASP A 39 0.59 11.98 9.86
C ASP A 39 -0.15 11.03 8.89
N TYR A 40 0.26 11.02 7.61
CA TYR A 40 -0.25 10.07 6.62
C TYR A 40 0.16 8.61 6.91
N LEU A 41 1.39 8.37 7.37
CA LEU A 41 1.83 7.04 7.79
C LEU A 41 1.08 6.54 9.03
N GLU A 42 0.81 7.44 9.99
CA GLU A 42 0.01 7.13 11.17
C GLU A 42 -1.42 6.74 10.78
N GLU A 43 -2.06 7.47 9.86
CA GLU A 43 -3.39 7.13 9.36
C GLU A 43 -3.43 5.73 8.70
N ILE A 44 -2.39 5.37 7.93
CA ILE A 44 -2.26 4.05 7.32
C ILE A 44 -2.17 2.97 8.39
N GLU A 45 -1.36 3.17 9.42
CA GLU A 45 -1.18 2.20 10.51
C GLU A 45 -2.49 2.02 11.28
N ASP A 46 -3.23 3.10 11.57
CA ASP A 46 -4.55 3.02 12.22
C ASP A 46 -5.56 2.20 11.40
N ILE A 47 -5.65 2.47 10.09
CA ILE A 47 -6.53 1.73 9.18
C ILE A 47 -6.12 0.25 9.13
N THR A 48 -4.82 -0.02 9.01
CA THR A 48 -4.29 -1.38 8.94
C THR A 48 -4.56 -2.13 10.23
N PHE A 49 -4.30 -1.51 11.38
CA PHE A 49 -4.54 -2.07 12.70
C PHE A 49 -6.01 -2.42 12.90
N ASN A 50 -6.92 -1.52 12.52
CA ASN A 50 -8.36 -1.76 12.60
C ASN A 50 -8.79 -2.97 11.76
N LEU A 51 -8.30 -3.09 10.52
CA LEU A 51 -8.61 -4.23 9.64
C LEU A 51 -8.03 -5.55 10.14
N ILE A 52 -6.81 -5.54 10.72
CA ILE A 52 -6.19 -6.74 11.27
C ILE A 52 -6.97 -7.25 12.48
N ASN A 53 -7.40 -6.34 13.36
CA ASN A 53 -8.03 -6.66 14.64
C ASN A 53 -9.56 -6.65 14.62
N ASP A 54 -10.18 -6.50 13.45
CA ASP A 54 -11.63 -6.46 13.27
C ASP A 54 -12.34 -5.33 14.05
N ILE A 55 -11.69 -4.16 14.14
CA ILE A 55 -12.20 -2.97 14.86
C ILE A 55 -12.87 -2.04 13.86
N ASP A 56 -14.10 -1.61 14.15
CA ASP A 56 -14.86 -0.60 13.40
C ASP A 56 -14.81 -0.77 11.87
N ILE A 57 -14.86 -2.03 11.42
CA ILE A 57 -14.69 -2.41 10.01
C ILE A 57 -15.55 -1.56 9.05
N PRO A 58 -16.86 -1.34 9.29
CA PRO A 58 -17.67 -0.55 8.35
C PRO A 58 -17.18 0.89 8.18
N GLN A 59 -16.73 1.52 9.27
CA GLN A 59 -16.19 2.88 9.23
C GLN A 59 -14.83 2.92 8.54
N THR A 60 -13.95 1.96 8.86
CA THR A 60 -12.63 1.84 8.25
C THR A 60 -12.75 1.62 6.74
N GLU A 61 -13.64 0.74 6.30
CA GLU A 61 -13.92 0.51 4.88
C GLU A 61 -14.50 1.75 4.18
N ALA A 62 -15.39 2.49 4.84
CA ALA A 62 -15.92 3.74 4.30
C ALA A 62 -14.82 4.80 4.10
N ARG A 63 -13.85 4.90 5.03
CA ARG A 63 -12.69 5.79 4.90
C ARG A 63 -11.81 5.38 3.71
N ILE A 64 -11.52 4.09 3.56
CA ILE A 64 -10.74 3.57 2.41
C ILE A 64 -11.46 3.90 1.10
N ALA A 65 -12.76 3.68 1.02
CA ALA A 65 -13.54 3.96 -0.19
C ALA A 65 -13.57 5.46 -0.54
N ALA A 66 -13.71 6.34 0.47
CA ALA A 66 -13.63 7.79 0.28
C ALA A 66 -12.24 8.20 -0.23
N TYR A 67 -11.18 7.72 0.41
CA TYR A 67 -9.80 7.99 0.00
C TYR A 67 -9.55 7.54 -1.44
N HIS A 68 -9.95 6.31 -1.79
CA HIS A 68 -9.81 5.77 -3.14
C HIS A 68 -10.50 6.67 -4.16
N LYS A 69 -11.76 7.06 -3.91
CA LYS A 69 -12.52 7.92 -4.81
C LYS A 69 -11.85 9.27 -5.03
N GLU A 70 -11.30 9.87 -3.98
CA GLU A 70 -10.63 11.17 -4.04
C GLU A 70 -9.25 11.10 -4.70
N ASN A 71 -8.57 9.95 -4.59
CA ASN A 71 -7.17 9.79 -5.02
C ASN A 71 -6.99 8.83 -6.20
N ALA A 72 -8.06 8.32 -6.82
CA ALA A 72 -8.01 7.26 -7.84
C ALA A 72 -6.97 7.51 -8.94
N ALA A 73 -6.96 8.71 -9.51
CA ALA A 73 -6.01 9.08 -10.57
C ALA A 73 -4.55 9.08 -10.09
N LEU A 74 -4.30 9.53 -8.86
CA LEU A 74 -2.96 9.53 -8.26
C LEU A 74 -2.52 8.11 -7.93
N ILE A 75 -3.43 7.30 -7.40
CA ILE A 75 -3.19 5.89 -7.10
C ILE A 75 -2.78 5.16 -8.36
N GLU A 76 -3.54 5.31 -9.45
CA GLU A 76 -3.24 4.69 -10.74
C GLU A 76 -1.90 5.16 -11.30
N LEU A 77 -1.61 6.46 -11.26
CA LEU A 77 -0.33 7.02 -11.70
C LEU A 77 0.85 6.41 -10.94
N ASN A 78 0.73 6.28 -9.62
CA ASN A 78 1.77 5.70 -8.78
C ASN A 78 1.95 4.20 -9.03
N GLN A 79 0.87 3.47 -9.32
CA GLN A 79 0.95 2.06 -9.73
C GLN A 79 1.66 1.88 -11.07
N GLN A 80 1.38 2.75 -12.05
CA GLN A 80 2.06 2.73 -13.35
C GLN A 80 3.56 3.05 -13.21
N ARG A 81 3.91 4.05 -12.39
CA ARG A 81 5.32 4.40 -12.09
C ARG A 81 6.06 3.22 -11.46
N GLU A 82 5.44 2.55 -10.48
CA GLU A 82 6.04 1.38 -9.83
C GLU A 82 6.22 0.22 -10.81
N ALA A 83 5.23 -0.07 -11.65
CA ALA A 83 5.33 -1.13 -12.66
C ALA A 83 6.46 -0.85 -13.67
N ALA A 84 6.60 0.39 -14.12
CA ALA A 84 7.68 0.80 -15.01
C ALA A 84 9.06 0.68 -14.33
N TYR A 85 9.17 1.08 -13.06
CA TYR A 85 10.41 0.93 -12.28
C TYR A 85 10.82 -0.53 -12.11
N VAL A 86 9.88 -1.41 -11.74
CA VAL A 86 10.13 -2.86 -11.60
C VAL A 86 10.56 -3.49 -12.92
N LEU A 87 9.96 -3.09 -14.05
CA LEU A 87 10.35 -3.56 -15.37
C LEU A 87 11.79 -3.15 -15.71
N ALA A 88 12.13 -1.88 -15.52
CA ALA A 88 13.48 -1.38 -15.79
C ALA A 88 14.55 -2.08 -14.93
N LEU A 89 14.27 -2.31 -13.66
CA LEU A 89 15.17 -3.04 -12.77
C LEU A 89 15.40 -4.48 -13.25
N LYS A 90 14.33 -5.15 -13.68
CA LYS A 90 14.42 -6.52 -14.22
C LYS A 90 15.26 -6.58 -15.51
N GLU A 91 15.07 -5.62 -16.42
CA GLU A 91 15.87 -5.53 -17.65
C GLU A 91 17.36 -5.31 -17.35
N GLN A 92 17.68 -4.49 -16.35
CA GLN A 92 19.05 -4.29 -15.89
C GLN A 92 19.65 -5.57 -15.33
N GLU A 93 18.95 -6.27 -14.43
CA GLU A 93 19.41 -7.55 -13.88
C GLU A 93 19.65 -8.60 -14.98
N ASP A 94 18.76 -8.69 -15.96
CA ASP A 94 18.88 -9.63 -17.08
C ASP A 94 20.04 -9.29 -18.02
N ALA A 95 20.40 -7.99 -18.13
CA ALA A 95 21.58 -7.54 -18.88
C ALA A 95 22.89 -7.84 -18.14
N GLU A 96 22.92 -7.70 -16.81
CA GLU A 96 24.08 -8.00 -15.97
C GLU A 96 24.37 -9.50 -15.85
N ARG A 97 23.36 -10.36 -16.07
CA ARG A 97 23.50 -11.83 -16.06
C ARG A 97 23.99 -12.44 -17.38
N LYS A 98 24.08 -11.66 -18.46
CA LYS A 98 24.54 -12.10 -19.79
C LYS A 98 26.00 -11.76 -20.02
#